data_AF-A0A7X9ZB11-F1
#
_entry.id   AF-A0A7X9ZB11-F1
#
_cell.length_a   1.000
_cell.length_b   1.000
_cell.length_c   1.000
_cell.angle_alpha   90.00
_cell.angle_beta   90.00
_cell.angle_gamma   90.00
#
_symmetry.space_group_name_H-M   'P 1'
#
loop_
_entity.id
_entity.type
_entity.pdbx_description
1 polymer ?
#
loop_
_entity_poly.entity_id
_entity_poly.type
_entity_poly.pdbx_seq_one_letter_code
_entity_poly.pdbx_strand_id
1 'polypeptide(L)'
;MPEHALPVVAVLATGGTIAGAQADATSAGYKAGSFSVNDLLAAVPQLAGIAEIRAEQVANVGSQNMTHEVWRALAERVDTLCQDASVAGIVITHGTDTLEETAYFLGLVIPHDKPVVLVGAMRPATALGAEGPANLYNAVALARHPDARGRGPLVVMNEDVHYAREIQKIASAGLCAFASPNRGRAGVMHGGAPCFYSRNTTAHTTQSEFSLALLEQAGWPRVDIVYAHANLQADLIDFLADVSQGVVLAGVGDGNATDLGIDALSRAVAGGTAVVRSSRTGSGFVARDVELDDAGLGFIAARDLNPQKARILLMLGLSVTRDAAALQAIFDRY
;
A
#
# COMPACT_ATOMS: atom_id res chain seq x y z
N MET A 1 8.42 37.95 18.84
CA MET A 1 7.23 37.20 18.37
C MET A 1 7.17 35.92 19.18
N PRO A 2 6.01 35.47 19.67
CA PRO A 2 5.96 34.20 20.40
C PRO A 2 6.43 33.11 19.43
N GLU A 3 7.45 32.38 19.86
CA GLU A 3 8.01 31.23 19.14
C GLU A 3 6.90 30.18 19.08
N HIS A 4 6.19 30.10 17.95
CA HIS A 4 5.19 29.07 17.75
C HIS A 4 5.92 27.73 17.79
N ALA A 5 5.60 26.90 18.78
CA ALA A 5 6.15 25.56 18.90
C ALA A 5 5.94 24.81 17.57
N LEU A 6 7.00 24.17 17.07
CA LEU A 6 6.93 23.39 15.84
C LEU A 6 5.95 22.23 16.01
N PRO A 7 5.20 21.85 14.94
CA PRO A 7 4.31 20.71 15.01
C PRO A 7 5.10 19.43 15.25
N VAL A 8 4.58 18.55 16.10
CA VAL A 8 5.19 17.24 16.33
C VAL A 8 4.82 16.30 15.19
N VAL A 9 5.83 15.68 14.57
CA VAL A 9 5.65 14.61 13.58
C VAL A 9 6.25 13.32 14.13
N ALA A 10 5.44 12.28 14.21
CA ALA A 10 5.91 10.95 14.58
C ALA A 10 6.51 10.26 13.35
N VAL A 11 7.70 9.66 13.47
CA VAL A 11 8.35 8.89 12.41
C VAL A 11 8.44 7.43 12.84
N LEU A 12 7.70 6.56 12.17
CA LEU A 12 7.68 5.12 12.39
C LEU A 12 8.55 4.43 11.34
N ALA A 13 9.64 3.81 11.77
CA ALA A 13 10.53 3.09 10.88
C ALA A 13 10.19 1.59 10.79
N THR A 14 10.08 1.08 9.56
CA THR A 14 9.91 -0.36 9.28
C THR A 14 11.13 -1.01 8.61
N GLY A 15 12.12 -0.19 8.20
CA GLY A 15 13.36 -0.62 7.55
C GLY A 15 13.45 -0.16 6.10
N GLY A 16 13.63 -1.10 5.17
CA GLY A 16 13.72 -0.82 3.75
C GLY A 16 15.07 -0.25 3.27
N THR A 17 15.13 0.04 1.97
CA THR A 17 16.31 0.58 1.28
C THR A 17 16.69 1.97 1.75
N ILE A 18 15.72 2.79 2.19
CA ILE A 18 16.00 4.11 2.76
C ILE A 18 16.90 4.03 4.00
N ALA A 19 16.72 2.96 4.79
CA ALA A 19 17.59 2.57 5.90
C ALA A 19 18.72 1.61 5.48
N GLY A 20 18.91 1.38 4.19
CA GLY A 20 19.85 0.40 3.65
C GLY A 20 21.25 0.96 3.44
N ALA A 21 22.25 0.08 3.49
CA ALA A 21 23.66 0.42 3.29
C ALA A 21 24.31 -0.52 2.26
N GLN A 22 25.19 0.03 1.44
CA GLN A 22 26.13 -0.73 0.60
C GLN A 22 27.48 -0.84 1.31
N ALA A 23 28.26 -1.86 0.96
CA ALA A 23 29.66 -1.95 1.37
C ALA A 23 30.55 -0.92 0.64
N ASP A 24 30.15 -0.53 -0.58
CA ASP A 24 30.80 0.47 -1.43
C ASP A 24 29.71 1.25 -2.20
N ALA A 25 29.85 2.56 -2.34
CA ALA A 25 28.89 3.47 -2.97
C ALA A 25 28.64 3.16 -4.46
N THR A 26 29.54 2.42 -5.12
CA THR A 26 29.38 1.98 -6.52
C THR A 26 28.87 0.54 -6.68
N SER A 27 28.62 -0.18 -5.57
CA SER A 27 28.13 -1.57 -5.62
C SER A 27 26.67 -1.65 -6.07
N ALA A 28 26.27 -2.72 -6.77
CA ALA A 28 24.86 -2.96 -7.08
C ALA A 28 24.07 -3.54 -5.89
N GLY A 29 24.73 -4.26 -4.97
CA GLY A 29 24.09 -4.94 -3.84
C GLY A 29 24.11 -4.11 -2.56
N TYR A 30 23.03 -4.19 -1.76
CA TYR A 30 22.90 -3.54 -0.45
C TYR A 30 22.10 -4.38 0.54
N LYS A 31 22.23 -4.09 1.84
CA LYS A 31 21.40 -4.67 2.90
C LYS A 31 20.40 -3.61 3.40
N ALA A 32 19.11 -3.87 3.22
CA ALA A 32 18.03 -3.04 3.77
C ALA A 32 18.05 -3.04 5.31
N GLY A 33 17.61 -1.94 5.94
CA GLY A 33 17.48 -1.88 7.40
C GLY A 33 18.81 -1.88 8.18
N SER A 34 19.89 -1.38 7.56
CA SER A 34 21.22 -1.28 8.18
C SER A 34 21.38 -0.07 9.11
N PHE A 35 20.63 1.01 8.88
CA PHE A 35 20.63 2.23 9.67
C PHE A 35 19.39 2.32 10.57
N SER A 36 19.53 2.96 11.73
CA SER A 36 18.41 3.26 12.62
C SER A 36 17.62 4.47 12.11
N VAL A 37 16.41 4.67 12.64
CA VAL A 37 15.62 5.88 12.36
C VAL A 37 16.36 7.17 12.73
N ASN A 38 17.16 7.16 13.82
CA ASN A 38 17.91 8.33 14.25
C ASN A 38 19.04 8.69 13.27
N ASP A 39 19.67 7.68 12.65
CA ASP A 39 20.70 7.90 11.62
C ASP A 39 20.09 8.57 10.38
N LEU A 40 18.88 8.17 9.99
CA LEU A 40 18.15 8.79 8.87
C LEU A 40 17.80 10.25 9.17
N LEU A 41 17.37 10.54 10.39
CA LEU A 41 17.04 11.90 10.80
C LEU A 41 18.29 12.79 10.88
N ALA A 42 19.41 12.26 11.37
CA ALA A 42 20.69 12.96 11.42
C ALA A 42 21.22 13.35 10.03
N ALA A 43 20.87 12.57 9.00
CA ALA A 43 21.21 12.88 7.61
C ALA A 43 20.39 14.05 7.01
N VAL A 44 19.33 14.51 7.69
CA VAL A 44 18.43 15.59 7.23
C VAL A 44 18.26 16.66 8.32
N PRO A 45 19.31 17.42 8.67
CA PRO A 45 19.25 18.41 9.75
C PRO A 45 18.20 19.52 9.52
N GLN A 46 17.78 19.75 8.27
CA GLN A 46 16.73 20.70 7.89
C GLN A 46 15.37 20.37 8.52
N LEU A 47 15.14 19.13 8.96
CA LEU A 47 13.91 18.73 9.65
C LEU A 47 13.67 19.53 10.93
N ALA A 48 14.74 19.92 11.65
CA ALA A 48 14.67 20.72 12.87
C ALA A 48 14.05 22.11 12.64
N GLY A 49 14.00 22.59 11.39
CA GLY A 49 13.34 23.85 11.03
C GLY A 49 11.84 23.74 10.74
N ILE A 50 11.28 22.54 10.63
CA ILE A 50 9.88 22.34 10.18
C ILE A 50 9.01 21.51 11.13
N ALA A 51 9.60 20.68 12.00
CA ALA A 51 8.87 19.83 12.93
C ALA A 51 9.71 19.39 14.14
N GLU A 52 9.06 19.14 15.27
CA GLU A 52 9.62 18.33 16.35
C GLU A 52 9.42 16.85 15.99
N ILE A 53 10.52 16.08 15.87
CA ILE A 53 10.44 14.69 15.42
C ILE A 53 10.44 13.74 16.62
N ARG A 54 9.42 12.87 16.67
CA ARG A 54 9.37 11.73 17.60
C ARG A 54 9.55 10.44 16.82
N ALA A 55 10.72 9.81 16.96
CA ALA A 55 11.09 8.66 16.13
C ALA A 55 10.93 7.34 16.90
N GLU A 56 10.36 6.33 16.24
CA GLU A 56 10.15 5.00 16.80
C GLU A 56 10.48 3.93 15.75
N GLN A 57 11.10 2.84 16.19
CA GLN A 57 11.35 1.67 15.34
C GLN A 57 10.23 0.66 15.57
N VAL A 58 9.39 0.43 14.56
CA VAL A 58 8.28 -0.55 14.63
C VAL A 58 8.74 -1.93 14.15
N ALA A 59 9.52 -1.96 13.07
CA ALA A 59 10.12 -3.17 12.52
C ALA A 59 11.45 -2.81 11.84
N ASN A 60 12.28 -3.80 11.52
CA ASN A 60 13.49 -3.57 10.74
C ASN A 60 13.69 -4.67 9.69
N VAL A 61 12.88 -4.63 8.65
CA VAL A 61 12.85 -5.65 7.59
C VAL A 61 12.93 -5.02 6.20
N GLY A 62 13.38 -5.82 5.22
CA GLY A 62 13.10 -5.52 3.82
C GLY A 62 11.60 -5.69 3.56
N SER A 63 11.01 -4.81 2.75
CA SER A 63 9.56 -4.81 2.48
C SER A 63 9.07 -6.10 1.82
N GLN A 64 9.94 -6.83 1.11
CA GLN A 64 9.66 -8.16 0.59
C GLN A 64 9.36 -9.22 1.68
N ASN A 65 9.70 -8.94 2.94
CA ASN A 65 9.42 -9.78 4.11
C ASN A 65 8.33 -9.15 5.01
N MET A 66 7.50 -8.25 4.48
CA MET A 66 6.37 -7.70 5.22
C MET A 66 5.38 -8.83 5.57
N THR A 67 4.86 -8.82 6.80
CA THR A 67 3.93 -9.84 7.30
C THR A 67 2.70 -9.22 7.95
N HIS A 68 1.68 -10.04 8.22
CA HIS A 68 0.49 -9.61 8.94
C HIS A 68 0.83 -9.11 10.36
N GLU A 69 1.82 -9.68 11.03
CA GLU A 69 2.28 -9.23 12.35
C GLU A 69 2.87 -7.81 12.30
N VAL A 70 3.67 -7.50 11.27
CA VAL A 70 4.23 -6.15 11.09
C VAL A 70 3.12 -5.17 10.72
N TRP A 71 2.18 -5.55 9.86
CA TRP A 71 1.00 -4.74 9.54
C TRP A 71 0.13 -4.46 10.77
N ARG A 72 -0.13 -5.46 11.62
CA ARG A 72 -0.85 -5.30 12.88
C ARG A 72 -0.15 -4.29 13.79
N ALA A 73 1.13 -4.51 14.09
CA ALA A 73 1.91 -3.63 14.96
C ALA A 73 1.97 -2.19 14.44
N LEU A 74 2.12 -2.02 13.12
CA LEU A 74 2.14 -0.71 12.49
C LEU A 74 0.76 -0.03 12.58
N ALA A 75 -0.33 -0.73 12.28
CA ALA A 75 -1.68 -0.19 12.35
C ALA A 75 -2.08 0.20 13.78
N GLU A 76 -1.76 -0.62 14.79
CA GLU A 76 -1.98 -0.31 16.21
C GLU A 76 -1.21 0.94 16.65
N ARG A 77 0.05 1.07 16.20
CA ARG A 77 0.86 2.23 16.55
C ARG A 77 0.36 3.50 15.87
N VAL A 78 -0.01 3.41 14.59
CA VAL A 78 -0.64 4.52 13.86
C VAL A 78 -1.95 4.94 14.55
N ASP A 79 -2.81 3.99 14.92
CA ASP A 79 -4.05 4.26 15.65
C ASP A 79 -3.80 5.03 16.96
N THR A 80 -2.84 4.57 17.76
CA THR A 80 -2.44 5.24 19.02
C THR A 80 -1.96 6.67 18.77
N LEU A 81 -1.09 6.87 17.78
CA LEU A 81 -0.55 8.20 17.45
C LEU A 81 -1.60 9.13 16.84
N CYS A 82 -2.59 8.59 16.14
CA CYS A 82 -3.72 9.37 15.62
C CYS A 82 -4.57 9.96 16.75
N GLN A 83 -4.69 9.26 17.88
CA GLN A 83 -5.45 9.72 19.06
C GLN A 83 -4.68 10.75 19.90
N ASP A 84 -3.35 10.80 19.81
CA ASP A 84 -2.52 11.80 20.50
C ASP A 84 -2.67 13.19 19.86
N ALA A 85 -3.37 14.11 20.54
CA ALA A 85 -3.58 15.47 20.06
C ALA A 85 -2.29 16.31 19.92
N SER A 86 -1.18 15.90 20.54
CA SER A 86 0.11 16.57 20.39
C SER A 86 0.80 16.25 19.06
N VAL A 87 0.45 15.12 18.42
CA VAL A 87 1.02 14.68 17.13
C VAL A 87 0.21 15.27 15.98
N ALA A 88 0.85 16.09 15.15
CA ALA A 88 0.24 16.74 13.99
C ALA A 88 0.11 15.80 12.78
N GLY A 89 1.02 14.84 12.63
CA GLY A 89 1.04 13.87 11.53
C GLY A 89 2.04 12.74 11.76
N ILE A 90 1.95 11.71 10.93
CA ILE A 90 2.75 10.49 11.03
C ILE A 90 3.46 10.27 9.71
N VAL A 91 4.77 9.98 9.76
CA VAL A 91 5.58 9.54 8.63
C VAL A 91 5.99 8.08 8.88
N ILE A 92 5.90 7.24 7.85
CA ILE A 92 6.34 5.85 7.91
C ILE A 92 7.46 5.64 6.90
N THR A 93 8.66 5.34 7.36
CA THR A 93 9.76 4.94 6.46
C THR A 93 9.63 3.46 6.14
N HIS A 94 9.56 3.13 4.85
CA HIS A 94 9.21 1.81 4.36
C HIS A 94 10.09 1.39 3.17
N GLY A 95 10.30 0.08 3.00
CA GLY A 95 10.91 -0.46 1.78
C GLY A 95 9.98 -0.33 0.59
N THR A 96 10.53 -0.11 -0.61
CA THR A 96 9.72 0.26 -1.77
C THR A 96 8.95 -0.91 -2.39
N ASP A 97 9.34 -2.16 -2.15
CA ASP A 97 8.78 -3.33 -2.86
C ASP A 97 7.30 -3.57 -2.55
N THR A 98 6.89 -3.38 -1.29
CA THR A 98 5.49 -3.59 -0.85
C THR A 98 4.91 -2.34 -0.20
N LEU A 99 5.49 -1.16 -0.48
CA LEU A 99 5.02 0.11 0.06
C LEU A 99 3.57 0.37 -0.32
N GLU A 100 3.21 0.11 -1.58
CA GLU A 100 1.85 0.29 -2.10
C GLU A 100 0.80 -0.58 -1.37
N GLU A 101 1.21 -1.76 -0.91
CA GLU A 101 0.38 -2.71 -0.18
C GLU A 101 0.13 -2.21 1.24
N THR A 102 1.19 -1.87 1.97
CA THR A 102 1.08 -1.31 3.32
C THR A 102 0.29 -0.01 3.33
N ALA A 103 0.52 0.88 2.36
CA ALA A 103 -0.23 2.13 2.25
C ALA A 103 -1.73 1.86 2.07
N TYR A 104 -2.09 0.94 1.17
CA TYR A 104 -3.47 0.61 0.89
C TYR A 104 -4.14 -0.08 2.09
N PHE A 105 -3.47 -1.06 2.71
CA PHE A 105 -3.93 -1.72 3.93
C PHE A 105 -4.25 -0.71 5.03
N LEU A 106 -3.30 0.18 5.36
CA LEU A 106 -3.53 1.23 6.37
C LEU A 106 -4.73 2.10 6.01
N GLY A 107 -4.90 2.44 4.73
CA GLY A 107 -6.02 3.25 4.26
C GLY A 107 -7.38 2.62 4.47
N LEU A 108 -7.44 1.29 4.64
CA LEU A 108 -8.67 0.55 4.90
C LEU A 108 -8.89 0.28 6.39
N VAL A 109 -7.85 0.23 7.23
CA VAL A 109 -8.02 -0.21 8.64
C VAL A 109 -7.89 0.90 9.68
N ILE A 110 -7.37 2.09 9.35
CA ILE A 110 -7.20 3.19 10.31
C ILE A 110 -8.39 4.17 10.23
N PRO A 111 -9.23 4.32 11.27
CA PRO A 111 -10.44 5.16 11.21
C PRO A 111 -10.16 6.63 11.54
N HIS A 112 -9.08 7.21 10.98
CA HIS A 112 -8.59 8.55 11.34
C HIS A 112 -8.39 9.46 10.14
N ASP A 113 -8.49 10.76 10.36
CA ASP A 113 -8.24 11.79 9.35
C ASP A 113 -6.87 12.47 9.47
N LYS A 114 -6.10 12.16 10.54
CA LYS A 114 -4.74 12.67 10.74
C LYS A 114 -3.84 12.27 9.55
N PRO A 115 -2.97 13.17 9.05
CA PRO A 115 -2.08 12.83 7.96
C PRO A 115 -1.16 11.64 8.31
N VAL A 116 -1.17 10.64 7.44
CA VAL A 116 -0.23 9.51 7.47
C VAL A 116 0.48 9.48 6.12
N VAL A 117 1.80 9.59 6.12
CA VAL A 117 2.61 9.66 4.90
C VAL A 117 3.64 8.52 4.90
N LEU A 118 3.56 7.63 3.92
CA LEU A 118 4.62 6.64 3.70
C LEU A 118 5.68 7.21 2.76
N VAL A 119 6.92 6.80 2.99
CA VAL A 119 8.08 7.24 2.21
C VAL A 119 9.13 6.15 2.15
N GLY A 120 9.85 6.07 1.02
CA GLY A 120 10.96 5.15 0.84
C GLY A 120 12.08 5.75 0.00
N ALA A 121 13.00 4.89 -0.42
CA ALA A 121 14.06 5.21 -1.37
C ALA A 121 14.29 3.99 -2.27
N MET A 122 14.52 4.23 -3.55
CA MET A 122 15.00 3.27 -4.54
C MET A 122 16.51 3.07 -4.45
N ARG A 123 17.27 4.08 -4.00
CA ARG A 123 18.71 3.95 -3.73
C ARG A 123 19.00 3.83 -2.23
N PRO A 124 19.98 3.00 -1.83
CA PRO A 124 20.43 2.92 -0.45
C PRO A 124 21.10 4.23 -0.01
N ALA A 125 21.14 4.48 1.30
CA ALA A 125 21.57 5.77 1.87
C ALA A 125 23.02 6.15 1.50
N THR A 126 23.87 5.17 1.19
CA THR A 126 25.28 5.35 0.82
C THR A 126 25.53 5.58 -0.66
N ALA A 127 24.50 5.46 -1.52
CA ALA A 127 24.66 5.57 -2.96
C ALA A 127 24.85 7.02 -3.43
N LEU A 128 25.56 7.20 -4.55
CA LEU A 128 25.63 8.50 -5.22
C LEU A 128 24.23 8.94 -5.70
N GLY A 129 23.86 10.16 -5.33
CA GLY A 129 22.55 10.72 -5.65
C GLY A 129 21.40 10.01 -4.92
N ALA A 130 21.64 9.47 -3.72
CA ALA A 130 20.59 8.93 -2.87
C ALA A 130 19.51 9.98 -2.57
N GLU A 131 18.26 9.62 -2.85
CA GLU A 131 17.09 10.49 -2.74
C GLU A 131 16.37 10.39 -1.39
N GLY A 132 16.75 9.43 -0.55
CA GLY A 132 16.17 9.21 0.79
C GLY A 132 16.05 10.48 1.64
N PRO A 133 17.12 11.31 1.76
CA PRO A 133 17.06 12.58 2.48
C PRO A 133 15.96 13.54 1.99
N ALA A 134 15.88 13.76 0.68
CA ALA A 134 14.89 14.66 0.08
C ALA A 134 13.47 14.11 0.20
N ASN A 135 13.29 12.81 -0.02
CA ASN A 135 12.01 12.13 0.18
C ASN A 135 11.54 12.25 1.64
N LEU A 136 12.42 12.01 2.61
CA LEU A 136 12.10 12.09 4.05
C LEU A 136 11.73 13.53 4.45
N TYR A 137 12.47 14.53 3.99
CA TYR A 137 12.12 15.94 4.22
C TYR A 137 10.71 16.26 3.71
N ASN A 138 10.42 15.87 2.46
CA ASN A 138 9.11 16.07 1.84
C ASN A 138 8.00 15.32 2.58
N ALA A 139 8.27 14.12 3.10
CA ALA A 139 7.30 13.35 3.87
C ALA A 139 6.92 14.04 5.18
N VAL A 140 7.90 14.54 5.92
CA VAL A 140 7.66 15.30 7.17
C VAL A 140 6.93 16.60 6.85
N ALA A 141 7.34 17.32 5.81
CA ALA A 141 6.73 18.58 5.40
C ALA A 141 5.26 18.40 4.98
N LEU A 142 4.93 17.27 4.31
CA LEU A 142 3.58 16.88 3.94
C LEU A 142 2.76 16.45 5.17
N ALA A 143 3.31 15.61 6.06
CA ALA A 143 2.60 15.07 7.22
C ALA A 143 2.15 16.16 8.20
N ARG A 144 2.91 17.24 8.35
CA ARG A 144 2.52 18.38 9.20
C ARG A 144 1.57 19.37 8.51
N HIS A 145 1.33 19.24 7.20
CA HIS A 145 0.57 20.24 6.45
C HIS A 145 -0.94 20.06 6.68
N PRO A 146 -1.70 21.13 7.02
CA PRO A 146 -3.14 21.03 7.27
C PRO A 146 -3.93 20.43 6.10
N ASP A 147 -3.56 20.80 4.86
CA ASP A 147 -4.25 20.29 3.66
C ASP A 147 -4.04 18.79 3.41
N ALA A 148 -3.11 18.12 4.10
CA ALA A 148 -2.94 16.67 4.01
C ALA A 148 -4.01 15.90 4.81
N ARG A 149 -4.72 16.58 5.74
CA ARG A 149 -5.74 15.97 6.60
C ARG A 149 -6.94 15.48 5.78
N GLY A 150 -7.47 14.31 6.15
CA GLY A 150 -8.68 13.74 5.57
C GLY A 150 -8.51 13.20 4.14
N ARG A 151 -7.27 12.97 3.69
CA ARG A 151 -6.97 12.44 2.34
C ARG A 151 -6.71 10.92 2.30
N GLY A 152 -6.78 10.27 3.46
CA GLY A 152 -6.27 8.92 3.67
C GLY A 152 -4.73 8.90 3.69
N PRO A 153 -4.10 7.71 3.80
CA PRO A 153 -2.66 7.61 3.71
C PRO A 153 -2.15 8.09 2.35
N LEU A 154 -1.10 8.89 2.41
CA LEU A 154 -0.40 9.42 1.26
C LEU A 154 0.95 8.72 1.12
N VAL A 155 1.47 8.70 -0.10
CA VAL A 155 2.86 8.33 -0.34
C VAL A 155 3.56 9.49 -1.01
N VAL A 156 4.78 9.80 -0.59
CA VAL A 156 5.64 10.75 -1.31
C VAL A 156 6.92 10.08 -1.78
N MET A 157 7.17 10.15 -3.08
CA MET A 157 8.37 9.61 -3.72
C MET A 157 8.73 10.54 -4.88
N ASN A 158 10.00 10.95 -5.00
CA ASN A 158 10.46 11.75 -6.14
C ASN A 158 9.60 13.03 -6.34
N GLU A 159 9.28 13.71 -5.23
CA GLU A 159 8.40 14.90 -5.16
C GLU A 159 6.94 14.65 -5.57
N ASP A 160 6.57 13.47 -6.05
CA ASP A 160 5.18 13.13 -6.34
C ASP A 160 4.44 12.69 -5.08
N VAL A 161 3.23 13.23 -4.89
CA VAL A 161 2.32 12.83 -3.81
C VAL A 161 1.24 11.95 -4.40
N HIS A 162 1.02 10.77 -3.83
CA HIS A 162 0.06 9.79 -4.31
C HIS A 162 -0.95 9.39 -3.24
N TYR A 163 -2.16 9.03 -3.67
CA TYR A 163 -3.10 8.31 -2.82
C TYR A 163 -2.70 6.84 -2.69
N ALA A 164 -2.82 6.28 -1.49
CA ALA A 164 -2.48 4.90 -1.19
C ALA A 164 -3.10 3.87 -2.14
N ARG A 165 -4.37 4.08 -2.52
CA ARG A 165 -5.07 3.21 -3.48
C ARG A 165 -4.46 3.25 -4.88
N GLU A 166 -3.97 4.40 -5.32
CA GLU A 166 -3.60 4.64 -6.71
C GLU A 166 -2.14 4.35 -7.02
N ILE A 167 -1.24 4.51 -6.04
CA ILE A 167 0.21 4.34 -6.26
C ILE A 167 0.61 2.90 -6.55
N GLN A 168 1.50 2.68 -7.53
CA GLN A 168 2.11 1.40 -7.81
C GLN A 168 3.60 1.57 -8.09
N LYS A 169 4.41 0.57 -7.74
CA LYS A 169 5.80 0.45 -8.17
C LYS A 169 5.84 -0.16 -9.57
N ILE A 170 5.96 0.69 -10.58
CA ILE A 170 5.89 0.34 -12.00
C ILE A 170 7.26 0.00 -12.62
N ALA A 171 8.36 0.22 -11.89
CA ALA A 171 9.70 -0.15 -12.33
C ALA A 171 10.51 -0.79 -11.20
N SER A 172 11.35 -1.77 -11.55
CA SER A 172 12.22 -2.45 -10.58
C SER A 172 13.35 -1.55 -10.06
N ALA A 173 13.74 -0.53 -10.82
CA ALA A 173 14.81 0.40 -10.47
C ALA A 173 14.55 1.82 -11.04
N GLY A 174 15.33 2.79 -10.57
CA GLY A 174 15.24 4.18 -11.00
C GLY A 174 14.36 5.04 -10.09
N LEU A 175 14.55 6.36 -10.16
CA LEU A 175 13.87 7.33 -9.27
C LEU A 175 12.37 7.44 -9.57
N CYS A 176 11.98 7.29 -10.85
CA CYS A 176 10.59 7.33 -11.31
C CYS A 176 9.91 5.96 -11.24
N ALA A 177 10.27 5.14 -10.25
CA ALA A 177 9.73 3.78 -10.13
C ALA A 177 8.29 3.71 -9.63
N PHE A 178 7.74 4.81 -9.11
CA PHE A 178 6.37 4.89 -8.63
C PHE A 178 5.51 5.76 -9.54
N ALA A 179 4.27 5.31 -9.79
CA ALA A 179 3.28 6.05 -10.55
C ALA A 179 1.87 5.74 -10.04
N SER A 180 0.90 6.56 -10.43
CA SER A 180 -0.53 6.28 -10.22
C SER A 180 -1.22 6.16 -11.58
N PRO A 181 -1.14 4.99 -12.23
CA PRO A 181 -1.38 4.86 -13.65
C PRO A 181 -2.86 5.06 -14.06
N ASN A 182 -3.81 4.88 -13.13
CA ASN A 182 -5.23 4.97 -13.43
C ASN A 182 -5.79 6.38 -13.23
N ARG A 183 -5.62 6.95 -12.02
CA ARG A 183 -6.22 8.25 -11.64
C ARG A 183 -5.22 9.39 -11.45
N GLY A 184 -3.94 9.16 -11.73
CA GLY A 184 -2.88 10.14 -11.59
C GLY A 184 -2.44 10.37 -10.14
N ARG A 185 -1.32 11.09 -9.98
CA ARG A 185 -0.81 11.51 -8.67
C ARG A 185 -1.77 12.52 -8.01
N ALA A 186 -1.84 12.49 -6.68
CA ALA A 186 -2.65 13.41 -5.89
C ALA A 186 -2.15 14.85 -5.95
N GLY A 187 -0.84 15.03 -6.15
CA GLY A 187 -0.18 16.33 -6.17
C GLY A 187 1.32 16.20 -6.33
N VAL A 188 2.03 17.29 -6.06
CA VAL A 188 3.49 17.35 -5.99
C VAL A 188 3.95 18.13 -4.77
N MET A 189 5.18 17.91 -4.34
CA MET A 189 5.89 18.73 -3.38
C MET A 189 6.73 19.75 -4.14
N HIS A 190 6.64 21.03 -3.76
CA HIS A 190 7.48 22.09 -4.32
C HIS A 190 8.10 22.88 -3.16
N GLY A 191 9.41 22.78 -2.97
CA GLY A 191 10.11 23.47 -1.88
C GLY A 191 9.57 23.13 -0.49
N GLY A 192 9.12 21.89 -0.26
CA GLY A 192 8.51 21.47 1.01
C GLY A 192 7.04 21.86 1.20
N ALA A 193 6.38 22.44 0.19
CA ALA A 193 4.94 22.71 0.21
C ALA A 193 4.19 21.73 -0.71
N PRO A 194 3.10 21.10 -0.24
CA PRO A 194 2.27 20.27 -1.10
C PRO A 194 1.37 21.12 -2.01
N CYS A 195 1.31 20.74 -3.29
CA CYS A 195 0.39 21.27 -4.29
C CYS A 195 -0.52 20.14 -4.80
N PHE A 196 -1.72 20.02 -4.24
CA PHE A 196 -2.69 18.98 -4.61
C PHE A 196 -3.46 19.35 -5.88
N TYR A 197 -3.69 18.37 -6.75
CA TYR A 197 -4.50 18.52 -7.98
C TYR A 197 -5.96 18.13 -7.80
N SER A 198 -6.21 17.08 -7.01
CA SER A 198 -7.55 16.51 -6.81
C SER A 198 -7.76 16.08 -5.36
N ARG A 199 -8.99 15.74 -4.98
CA ARG A 199 -9.30 15.03 -3.73
C ARG A 199 -9.40 13.53 -3.98
N ASN A 200 -9.18 12.74 -2.93
CA ASN A 200 -9.45 11.31 -2.98
C ASN A 200 -10.97 11.10 -3.05
N THR A 201 -11.43 10.27 -3.97
CA THR A 201 -12.86 10.03 -4.22
C THR A 201 -13.29 8.61 -3.85
N THR A 202 -12.36 7.74 -3.48
CA THR A 202 -12.67 6.37 -3.05
C THR A 202 -12.81 6.30 -1.53
N ALA A 203 -13.55 5.31 -1.03
CA ALA A 203 -13.73 5.16 0.40
C ALA A 203 -12.39 4.83 1.09
N HIS A 204 -12.08 5.51 2.18
CA HIS A 204 -10.89 5.26 2.99
C HIS A 204 -11.09 5.74 4.43
N THR A 205 -10.23 5.25 5.31
CA THR A 205 -10.09 5.66 6.71
C THR A 205 -11.42 5.79 7.47
N THR A 206 -11.88 7.01 7.78
CA THR A 206 -13.13 7.26 8.50
C THR A 206 -14.38 6.84 7.72
N GLN A 207 -14.26 6.60 6.41
CA GLN A 207 -15.30 6.05 5.55
C GLN A 207 -15.17 4.54 5.34
N SER A 208 -14.11 3.93 5.89
CA SER A 208 -13.90 2.49 5.81
C SER A 208 -14.84 1.73 6.75
N GLU A 209 -15.43 0.63 6.27
CA GLU A 209 -16.15 -0.32 7.10
C GLU A 209 -15.21 -1.36 7.73
N PHE A 210 -13.97 -1.43 7.27
CA PHE A 210 -12.97 -2.34 7.78
C PHE A 210 -12.25 -1.77 9.00
N SER A 211 -11.75 -2.67 9.84
CA SER A 211 -10.88 -2.33 10.97
C SER A 211 -9.94 -3.48 11.26
N LEU A 212 -8.83 -3.19 11.94
CA LEU A 212 -7.91 -4.23 12.40
C LEU A 212 -8.62 -5.24 13.31
N ALA A 213 -9.55 -4.78 14.16
CA ALA A 213 -10.31 -5.65 15.06
C ALA A 213 -11.16 -6.69 14.31
N LEU A 214 -11.82 -6.31 13.21
CA LEU A 214 -12.59 -7.24 12.38
C LEU A 214 -11.67 -8.29 11.72
N LEU A 215 -10.51 -7.86 11.25
CA LEU A 215 -9.54 -8.75 10.60
C LEU A 215 -8.94 -9.77 11.57
N GLU A 216 -8.61 -9.34 12.80
CA GLU A 216 -8.16 -10.23 13.88
C GLU A 216 -9.24 -11.23 14.28
N GLN A 217 -10.50 -10.80 14.40
CA GLN A 217 -11.63 -11.70 14.69
C GLN A 217 -11.86 -12.75 13.60
N ALA A 218 -11.67 -12.36 12.34
CA ALA A 218 -11.76 -13.27 11.20
C ALA A 218 -10.54 -14.18 11.02
N GLY A 219 -9.47 -13.97 11.81
CA GLY A 219 -8.26 -14.78 11.76
C GLY A 219 -7.43 -14.56 10.49
N TRP A 220 -7.43 -13.34 9.94
CA TRP A 220 -6.68 -12.97 8.73
C TRP A 220 -6.92 -13.92 7.54
N PRO A 221 -8.10 -13.85 6.88
CA PRO A 221 -8.48 -14.81 5.86
C PRO A 221 -7.41 -15.01 4.79
N ARG A 222 -7.07 -16.26 4.50
CA ARG A 222 -6.02 -16.55 3.51
C ARG A 222 -6.50 -16.25 2.11
N VAL A 223 -5.85 -15.30 1.45
CA VAL A 223 -6.05 -14.96 0.04
C VAL A 223 -4.74 -15.07 -0.71
N ASP A 224 -4.74 -15.87 -1.77
CA ASP A 224 -3.58 -16.10 -2.64
C ASP A 224 -3.81 -15.52 -4.05
N ILE A 225 -2.71 -15.25 -4.77
CA ILE A 225 -2.74 -14.70 -6.13
C ILE A 225 -2.25 -15.77 -7.11
N VAL A 226 -3.02 -16.03 -8.16
CA VAL A 226 -2.60 -16.88 -9.28
C VAL A 226 -2.30 -16.02 -10.51
N TYR A 227 -1.14 -16.22 -11.12
CA TYR A 227 -0.69 -15.42 -12.26
C TYR A 227 -1.08 -16.09 -13.58
N ALA A 228 -1.93 -15.43 -14.37
CA ALA A 228 -2.30 -15.95 -15.67
C ALA A 228 -1.16 -15.79 -16.67
N HIS A 229 -0.99 -16.79 -17.54
CA HIS A 229 -0.08 -16.77 -18.67
C HIS A 229 -0.57 -17.74 -19.76
N ALA A 230 0.08 -17.72 -20.92
CA ALA A 230 -0.19 -18.71 -21.97
C ALA A 230 0.04 -20.12 -21.40
N ASN A 231 -0.91 -21.04 -21.65
CA ASN A 231 -0.87 -22.41 -21.15
C ASN A 231 -0.99 -22.54 -19.61
N LEU A 232 -1.67 -21.60 -18.93
CA LEU A 232 -2.07 -21.78 -17.52
C LEU A 232 -2.94 -23.05 -17.39
N GLN A 233 -2.57 -23.92 -16.45
CA GLN A 233 -3.25 -25.17 -16.14
C GLN A 233 -4.13 -25.04 -14.88
N ALA A 234 -5.05 -25.99 -14.70
CA ALA A 234 -6.00 -26.00 -13.59
C ALA A 234 -5.38 -26.41 -12.24
N ASP A 235 -4.31 -27.22 -12.26
CA ASP A 235 -3.69 -27.84 -11.09
C ASP A 235 -3.26 -26.85 -10.00
N LEU A 236 -2.63 -25.74 -10.39
CA LEU A 236 -2.24 -24.68 -9.46
C LEU A 236 -3.47 -24.00 -8.83
N ILE A 237 -4.52 -23.77 -9.61
CA ILE A 237 -5.76 -23.14 -9.12
C ILE A 237 -6.49 -24.07 -8.16
N ASP A 238 -6.63 -25.34 -8.54
CA ASP A 238 -7.26 -26.37 -7.70
C ASP A 238 -6.51 -26.49 -6.36
N PHE A 239 -5.17 -26.52 -6.37
CA PHE A 239 -4.36 -26.52 -5.14
C PHE A 239 -4.60 -25.28 -4.27
N LEU A 240 -4.66 -24.08 -4.88
CA LEU A 240 -4.90 -22.85 -4.13
C LEU A 240 -6.31 -22.81 -3.51
N ALA A 241 -7.31 -23.33 -4.22
CA ALA A 241 -8.68 -23.42 -3.74
C ALA A 241 -8.83 -24.33 -2.50
N ASP A 242 -8.01 -25.38 -2.40
CA ASP A 242 -8.02 -26.28 -1.23
C ASP A 242 -7.46 -25.62 0.05
N VAL A 243 -6.59 -24.61 -0.10
CA VAL A 243 -5.85 -24.02 1.03
C VAL A 243 -6.21 -22.57 1.34
N SER A 244 -6.97 -21.91 0.45
CA SER A 244 -7.28 -20.47 0.54
C SER A 244 -8.78 -20.22 0.67
N GLN A 245 -9.14 -19.14 1.35
CA GLN A 245 -10.52 -18.67 1.43
C GLN A 245 -10.88 -17.75 0.25
N GLY A 246 -9.86 -17.19 -0.41
CA GLY A 246 -10.03 -16.45 -1.65
C GLY A 246 -8.83 -16.59 -2.58
N VAL A 247 -9.08 -16.42 -3.88
CA VAL A 247 -8.07 -16.43 -4.93
C VAL A 247 -8.26 -15.19 -5.80
N VAL A 248 -7.17 -14.44 -6.00
CA VAL A 248 -7.12 -13.35 -6.97
C VAL A 248 -6.42 -13.83 -8.23
N LEU A 249 -7.10 -13.79 -9.36
CA LEU A 249 -6.51 -14.01 -10.67
C LEU A 249 -5.80 -12.72 -11.12
N ALA A 250 -4.48 -12.76 -11.29
CA ALA A 250 -3.75 -11.76 -12.06
C ALA A 250 -3.88 -12.11 -13.56
N GLY A 251 -5.04 -11.79 -14.13
CA GLY A 251 -5.46 -12.20 -15.46
C GLY A 251 -4.69 -11.50 -16.59
N VAL A 252 -4.80 -12.04 -17.80
CA VAL A 252 -4.35 -11.37 -19.02
C VAL A 252 -5.42 -10.38 -19.50
N GLY A 253 -5.03 -9.26 -20.11
CA GLY A 253 -6.00 -8.30 -20.67
C GLY A 253 -7.02 -7.81 -19.63
N ASP A 254 -8.31 -7.91 -19.96
CA ASP A 254 -9.46 -7.55 -19.11
C ASP A 254 -9.75 -8.60 -18.00
N GLY A 255 -8.68 -9.14 -17.39
CA GLY A 255 -8.77 -10.14 -16.32
C GLY A 255 -9.14 -11.55 -16.79
N ASN A 256 -8.74 -11.94 -18.00
CA ASN A 256 -9.00 -13.26 -18.59
C ASN A 256 -7.96 -14.32 -18.17
N ALA A 257 -8.28 -15.58 -18.43
CA ALA A 257 -7.37 -16.73 -18.34
C ALA A 257 -7.68 -17.75 -19.45
N THR A 258 -6.99 -18.89 -19.44
CA THR A 258 -7.35 -20.05 -20.28
C THR A 258 -8.71 -20.61 -19.85
N ASP A 259 -9.44 -21.25 -20.75
CA ASP A 259 -10.71 -21.92 -20.42
C ASP A 259 -10.54 -22.91 -19.26
N LEU A 260 -9.45 -23.70 -19.27
CA LEU A 260 -9.09 -24.60 -18.16
C LEU A 260 -8.93 -23.86 -16.81
N GLY A 261 -8.35 -22.66 -16.84
CA GLY A 261 -8.19 -21.83 -15.65
C GLY A 261 -9.51 -21.24 -15.17
N ILE A 262 -10.36 -20.77 -16.09
CA ILE A 262 -11.71 -20.28 -15.76
C ILE A 262 -12.58 -21.40 -15.20
N ASP A 263 -12.52 -22.61 -15.77
CA ASP A 263 -13.22 -23.78 -15.26
C ASP A 263 -12.75 -24.14 -13.84
N ALA A 264 -11.44 -24.07 -13.58
CA ALA A 264 -10.88 -24.33 -12.25
C ALA A 264 -11.32 -23.29 -11.22
N LEU A 265 -11.30 -22.00 -11.58
CA LEU A 265 -11.80 -20.93 -10.72
C LEU A 265 -13.31 -21.08 -10.44
N SER A 266 -14.08 -21.51 -11.44
CA SER A 266 -15.52 -21.75 -11.27
C SER A 266 -15.79 -22.91 -10.31
N ARG A 267 -14.99 -23.99 -10.38
CA ARG A 267 -15.03 -25.06 -9.37
C ARG A 267 -14.63 -24.57 -7.98
N ALA A 268 -13.63 -23.69 -7.87
CA ALA A 268 -13.22 -23.11 -6.61
C ALA A 268 -14.37 -22.31 -5.95
N VAL A 269 -15.12 -21.53 -6.73
CA VAL A 269 -16.33 -20.84 -6.24
C VAL A 269 -17.40 -21.82 -5.80
N ALA A 270 -17.66 -22.88 -6.56
CA ALA A 270 -18.59 -23.93 -6.16
C ALA A 270 -18.17 -24.62 -4.84
N GLY A 271 -16.86 -24.67 -4.56
CA GLY A 271 -16.29 -25.12 -3.28
C GLY A 271 -16.29 -24.09 -2.15
N GLY A 272 -16.77 -22.86 -2.40
CA GLY A 272 -16.86 -21.78 -1.41
C GLY A 272 -15.66 -20.84 -1.32
N THR A 273 -14.70 -20.95 -2.26
CA THR A 273 -13.58 -19.99 -2.37
C THR A 273 -14.04 -18.74 -3.10
N ALA A 274 -13.80 -17.55 -2.53
CA ALA A 274 -14.09 -16.31 -3.24
C ALA A 274 -13.08 -16.07 -4.38
N VAL A 275 -13.55 -15.78 -5.59
CA VAL A 275 -12.67 -15.53 -6.74
C VAL A 275 -12.80 -14.09 -7.20
N VAL A 276 -11.65 -13.41 -7.30
CA VAL A 276 -11.55 -12.05 -7.83
C VAL A 276 -10.72 -12.05 -9.12
N ARG A 277 -11.25 -11.47 -10.20
CA ARG A 277 -10.51 -11.20 -11.43
C ARG A 277 -9.87 -9.82 -11.36
N SER A 278 -8.54 -9.79 -11.30
CA SER A 278 -7.69 -8.61 -11.51
C SER A 278 -6.88 -8.81 -12.80
N SER A 279 -5.94 -7.91 -13.09
CA SER A 279 -5.14 -7.94 -14.31
C SER A 279 -3.66 -7.73 -14.03
N ARG A 280 -2.82 -8.52 -14.70
CA ARG A 280 -1.36 -8.39 -14.68
C ARG A 280 -0.82 -7.24 -15.55
N THR A 281 -1.70 -6.51 -16.24
CA THR A 281 -1.34 -5.43 -17.16
C THR A 281 -0.80 -4.19 -16.44
N GLY A 282 -1.06 -4.04 -15.13
CA GLY A 282 -0.57 -2.95 -14.29
C GLY A 282 -1.40 -1.67 -14.31
N SER A 283 -2.33 -1.51 -15.27
CA SER A 283 -3.22 -0.36 -15.36
C SER A 283 -4.49 -0.70 -16.15
N GLY A 284 -5.50 0.15 -16.05
CA GLY A 284 -6.81 -0.07 -16.65
C GLY A 284 -7.83 -0.57 -15.64
N PHE A 285 -8.96 -1.06 -16.14
CA PHE A 285 -10.13 -1.40 -15.35
C PHE A 285 -10.66 -2.76 -15.81
N VAL A 286 -10.71 -3.73 -14.90
CA VAL A 286 -11.34 -5.02 -15.15
C VAL A 286 -12.86 -4.86 -15.12
N ALA A 287 -13.50 -4.99 -16.28
CA ALA A 287 -14.94 -4.88 -16.39
C ALA A 287 -15.64 -6.16 -15.87
N ARG A 288 -16.84 -5.97 -15.33
CA ARG A 288 -17.69 -7.07 -14.85
C ARG A 288 -18.70 -7.42 -15.95
N ASP A 289 -18.92 -8.71 -16.19
CA ASP A 289 -19.93 -9.22 -17.12
C ASP A 289 -19.72 -8.76 -18.59
N VAL A 290 -18.46 -8.68 -19.03
CA VAL A 290 -18.08 -8.28 -20.41
C VAL A 290 -17.56 -9.47 -21.21
N GLU A 291 -16.36 -9.95 -20.91
CA GLU A 291 -15.77 -11.11 -21.59
C GLU A 291 -16.13 -12.43 -20.89
N LEU A 292 -16.62 -12.34 -19.65
CA LEU A 292 -16.98 -13.48 -18.82
C LEU A 292 -18.25 -13.15 -18.01
N ASP A 293 -19.14 -14.12 -17.84
CA ASP A 293 -20.34 -14.02 -16.99
C ASP A 293 -19.97 -14.13 -15.50
N ASP A 294 -19.42 -13.04 -14.95
CA ASP A 294 -18.97 -13.01 -13.56
C ASP A 294 -20.11 -13.26 -12.59
N ALA A 295 -21.28 -12.65 -12.84
CA ALA A 295 -22.45 -12.82 -12.01
C ALA A 295 -22.93 -14.28 -11.99
N GLY A 296 -23.00 -14.94 -13.16
CA GLY A 296 -23.37 -16.35 -13.26
C GLY A 296 -22.35 -17.31 -12.65
N LEU A 297 -21.06 -16.98 -12.72
CA LEU A 297 -19.97 -17.78 -12.16
C LEU A 297 -19.65 -17.46 -10.69
N GLY A 298 -20.24 -16.41 -10.13
CA GLY A 298 -19.95 -15.93 -8.77
C GLY A 298 -18.58 -15.27 -8.62
N PHE A 299 -18.01 -14.75 -9.71
CA PHE A 299 -16.75 -14.01 -9.71
C PHE A 299 -16.96 -12.53 -9.35
N ILE A 300 -15.89 -11.94 -8.84
CA ILE A 300 -15.79 -10.53 -8.49
C ILE A 300 -14.80 -9.86 -9.44
N ALA A 301 -15.16 -8.74 -10.05
CA ALA A 301 -14.24 -7.92 -10.83
C ALA A 301 -13.50 -6.94 -9.91
N ALA A 302 -12.16 -6.97 -9.95
CA ALA A 302 -11.29 -6.11 -9.12
C ALA A 302 -11.29 -4.64 -9.53
N ARG A 303 -11.97 -4.31 -10.63
CA ARG A 303 -11.96 -2.97 -11.24
C ARG A 303 -10.54 -2.55 -11.57
N ASP A 304 -10.12 -1.38 -11.10
CA ASP A 304 -8.80 -0.80 -11.33
C ASP A 304 -7.76 -1.17 -10.27
N LEU A 305 -8.07 -2.09 -9.33
CA LEU A 305 -7.10 -2.63 -8.38
C LEU A 305 -6.20 -3.69 -9.03
N ASN A 306 -4.90 -3.50 -8.90
CA ASN A 306 -3.90 -4.52 -9.25
C ASN A 306 -4.02 -5.75 -8.31
N PRO A 307 -3.37 -6.88 -8.64
CA PRO A 307 -3.60 -8.14 -7.93
C PRO A 307 -3.29 -8.08 -6.43
N GLN A 308 -2.20 -7.42 -6.04
CA GLN A 308 -1.79 -7.30 -4.63
C GLN A 308 -2.73 -6.43 -3.81
N LYS A 309 -3.30 -5.36 -4.38
CA LYS A 309 -4.32 -4.56 -3.69
C LYS A 309 -5.68 -5.24 -3.68
N ALA A 310 -6.04 -5.93 -4.77
CA ALA A 310 -7.24 -6.76 -4.81
C ALA A 310 -7.19 -7.86 -3.74
N ARG A 311 -6.02 -8.47 -3.52
CA ARG A 311 -5.79 -9.44 -2.43
C ARG A 311 -6.09 -8.83 -1.06
N ILE A 312 -5.57 -7.63 -0.79
CA ILE A 312 -5.81 -6.93 0.48
C ILE A 312 -7.30 -6.64 0.67
N LEU A 313 -7.96 -6.10 -0.35
CA LEU A 313 -9.39 -5.77 -0.26
C LEU A 313 -10.25 -7.03 -0.10
N LEU A 314 -9.92 -8.13 -0.78
CA LEU A 314 -10.62 -9.40 -0.62
C LEU A 314 -10.43 -9.98 0.78
N MET A 315 -9.21 -9.95 1.32
CA MET A 315 -8.91 -10.42 2.68
C MET A 315 -9.75 -9.68 3.72
N LEU A 316 -9.86 -8.34 3.58
CA LEU A 316 -10.70 -7.51 4.43
C LEU A 316 -12.20 -7.76 4.18
N GLY A 317 -12.63 -7.90 2.92
CA GLY A 317 -14.01 -8.23 2.56
C GLY A 317 -14.48 -9.55 3.17
N LEU A 318 -13.62 -10.57 3.16
CA LEU A 318 -13.88 -11.88 3.77
C LEU A 318 -13.97 -11.84 5.30
N SER A 319 -13.49 -10.77 5.95
CA SER A 319 -13.73 -10.55 7.38
C SER A 319 -15.16 -10.05 7.68
N VAL A 320 -15.89 -9.61 6.66
CA VAL A 320 -17.25 -9.05 6.78
C VAL A 320 -18.30 -9.96 6.16
N THR A 321 -18.04 -10.51 4.98
CA THR A 321 -19.02 -11.27 4.21
C THR A 321 -18.36 -12.33 3.32
N ARG A 322 -19.14 -13.37 2.98
CA ARG A 322 -18.79 -14.37 1.96
C ARG A 322 -19.71 -14.32 0.74
N ASP A 323 -20.69 -13.41 0.72
CA ASP A 323 -21.60 -13.24 -0.40
C ASP A 323 -20.89 -12.53 -1.56
N ALA A 324 -20.92 -13.13 -2.76
CA ALA A 324 -20.19 -12.62 -3.91
C ALA A 324 -20.70 -11.25 -4.38
N ALA A 325 -22.00 -10.97 -4.27
CA ALA A 325 -22.56 -9.67 -4.66
C ALA A 325 -22.15 -8.57 -3.67
N ALA A 326 -22.15 -8.87 -2.36
CA ALA A 326 -21.66 -7.97 -1.33
C ALA A 326 -20.14 -7.72 -1.47
N LEU A 327 -19.36 -8.76 -1.77
CA LEU A 327 -17.94 -8.60 -2.08
C LEU A 327 -17.74 -7.73 -3.33
N GLN A 328 -18.52 -7.90 -4.40
CA GLN A 328 -18.45 -6.99 -5.55
C GLN A 328 -18.76 -5.54 -5.15
N ALA A 329 -19.78 -5.31 -4.33
CA ALA A 329 -20.12 -3.96 -3.87
C ALA A 329 -18.97 -3.30 -3.08
N ILE A 330 -18.20 -4.10 -2.33
CA ILE A 330 -16.96 -3.64 -1.68
C ILE A 330 -15.94 -3.19 -2.74
N PHE A 331 -15.68 -3.99 -3.78
CA PHE A 331 -14.75 -3.65 -4.86
C PHE A 331 -15.21 -2.45 -5.71
N ASP A 332 -16.51 -2.18 -5.78
CA ASP A 332 -17.06 -1.01 -6.47
C ASP A 332 -16.89 0.28 -5.65
N ARG A 333 -16.80 0.16 -4.31
CA ARG A 333 -16.73 1.29 -3.38
C ARG A 333 -15.30 1.71 -3.04
N TYR A 334 -14.40 0.75 -2.85
CA TYR A 334 -13.05 0.96 -2.30
C TYR A 334 -11.98 1.14 -3.38
#